data_AF-A0A535NXL9-F1
#
_entry.id   AF-A0A535NXL9-F1
#
_cell.length_a   1.000
_cell.length_b   1.000
_cell.length_c   1.000
_cell.angle_alpha   90.00
_cell.angle_beta   90.00
_cell.angle_gamma   90.00
#
_symmetry.space_group_name_H-M   'P 1'
#
loop_
_entity.id
_entity.type
_entity.pdbx_description
1 polymer ?
#
loop_
_entity_poly.entity_id
_entity_poly.type
_entity_poly.pdbx_seq_one_letter_code
_entity_poly.pdbx_strand_id
1 'polypeptide(L)'
;MFALESSQIDQDGAFVVELRPRDHSVDVHAIRAGIVGLVGEVAETATYIRQRREPLSFEVLTGVVSSDHFASHGHLLILRIVGYDPPLN
;
A
#
# COMPACT_ATOMS: atom_id res chain seq x y z
N MET A 1 -1.11 13.74 4.73
CA MET A 1 -2.30 12.87 4.69
C MET A 1 -2.23 11.76 5.73
N PHE A 2 -1.17 10.95 5.74
CA PHE A 2 -0.98 9.89 6.74
C PHE A 2 0.04 10.29 7.83
N ALA A 3 -0.05 9.64 8.98
CA ALA A 3 1.01 9.52 9.97
C ALA A 3 1.55 8.08 9.91
N LEU A 4 2.87 7.94 10.04
CA LEU A 4 3.52 6.64 10.21
C LEU A 4 3.28 6.16 11.65
N GLU A 5 2.71 4.97 11.81
CA GLU A 5 2.52 4.35 13.12
C GLU A 5 3.64 3.36 13.42
N SER A 6 3.97 2.50 12.44
CA SER A 6 5.06 1.53 12.56
C SER A 6 5.61 1.16 11.19
N SER A 7 6.82 0.64 11.17
CA SER A 7 7.39 -0.03 10.00
C SER A 7 8.26 -1.19 10.44
N GLN A 8 8.07 -2.36 9.84
CA GLN A 8 8.86 -3.56 10.12
C GLN A 8 9.02 -4.43 8.88
N ILE A 9 9.99 -5.33 8.91
CA ILE A 9 10.04 -6.47 8.00
C ILE A 9 9.35 -7.63 8.72
N ASP A 10 8.37 -8.25 8.07
CA ASP A 10 7.70 -9.42 8.64
C ASP A 10 8.48 -10.73 8.43
N GLN A 11 7.92 -11.84 8.90
CA GLN A 11 8.57 -13.16 8.88
C GLN A 11 8.80 -13.68 7.44
N ASP A 12 8.01 -13.19 6.48
CA ASP A 12 8.09 -13.56 5.07
C ASP A 12 8.98 -12.59 4.26
N GLY A 13 9.57 -11.60 4.92
CA GLY A 13 10.47 -10.62 4.31
C GLY A 13 9.76 -9.43 3.65
N ALA A 14 8.44 -9.27 3.84
CA ALA A 14 7.73 -8.11 3.33
C ALA A 14 8.00 -6.89 4.22
N PHE A 15 8.23 -5.73 3.60
CA PHE A 15 8.32 -4.47 4.32
C PHE A 15 6.91 -3.93 4.58
N VAL A 16 6.47 -4.01 5.83
CA VAL A 16 5.14 -3.61 6.27
C VAL A 16 5.20 -2.23 6.90
N VAL A 17 4.36 -1.32 6.43
CA VAL A 17 4.21 0.04 6.94
C VAL A 17 2.77 0.24 7.39
N GLU A 18 2.58 0.58 8.66
CA GLU A 18 1.28 0.95 9.21
C GLU A 18 1.10 2.46 9.14
N LEU A 19 0.02 2.87 8.49
CA LEU A 19 -0.32 4.26 8.22
C LEU A 19 -1.67 4.57 8.83
N ARG A 20 -1.72 5.66 9.62
CA ARG A 20 -2.98 6.22 10.13
C ARG A 20 -3.36 7.46 9.34
N PRO A 21 -4.58 7.56 8.79
CA PRO A 21 -5.09 8.82 8.25
C PRO A 21 -5.07 9.90 9.35
N ARG A 22 -4.51 11.08 9.05
CA ARG A 22 -4.51 12.19 10.02
C ARG A 22 -5.88 12.82 10.21
N ASP A 23 -6.71 12.75 9.18
CA ASP A 23 -8.11 13.09 9.23
C ASP A 23 -8.92 11.79 9.25
N HIS A 24 -9.68 11.58 10.32
CA HIS A 24 -10.46 10.37 10.54
C HIS A 24 -11.79 10.36 9.77
N SER A 25 -12.15 11.48 9.12
CA SER A 25 -13.36 11.59 8.30
C SER A 25 -13.14 11.22 6.82
N VAL A 26 -11.91 10.85 6.44
CA VAL A 26 -11.60 10.52 5.04
C VAL A 26 -12.29 9.23 4.60
N ASP A 27 -12.83 9.26 3.39
CA ASP A 27 -13.37 8.07 2.76
C ASP A 27 -12.28 7.20 2.11
N VAL A 28 -12.67 6.02 1.64
CA VAL A 28 -11.76 5.10 0.95
C VAL A 28 -11.18 5.68 -0.34
N HIS A 29 -11.87 6.62 -1.00
CA HIS A 29 -11.40 7.23 -2.24
C HIS A 29 -10.24 8.19 -1.97
N ALA A 30 -10.36 9.02 -0.93
CA ALA A 30 -9.27 9.85 -0.44
C ALA A 30 -8.08 8.97 -0.03
N ILE A 31 -8.31 7.91 0.76
CA ILE A 31 -7.24 6.97 1.16
C ILE A 31 -6.51 6.41 -0.06
N ARG A 32 -7.25 5.93 -1.08
CA ARG A 32 -6.66 5.45 -2.34
C ARG A 32 -5.80 6.50 -3.03
N ALA A 33 -6.31 7.73 -3.16
CA ALA A 33 -5.56 8.82 -3.77
C ALA A 33 -4.25 9.10 -3.01
N GLY A 34 -4.31 9.12 -1.69
CA GLY A 34 -3.12 9.28 -0.84
C GLY A 34 -2.12 8.15 -0.99
N ILE A 35 -2.59 6.92 -1.07
CA ILE A 35 -1.73 5.74 -1.25
C ILE A 35 -1.07 5.75 -2.62
N VAL A 36 -1.79 6.09 -3.69
CA VAL A 36 -1.18 6.25 -5.02
C VAL A 36 -0.10 7.33 -4.99
N GLY A 37 -0.33 8.44 -4.28
CA GLY A 37 0.68 9.48 -4.06
C GLY A 37 1.94 8.95 -3.35
N LEU A 38 1.78 8.18 -2.27
CA LEU A 38 2.90 7.57 -1.55
C LEU A 38 3.65 6.54 -2.40
N VAL A 39 2.92 5.69 -3.14
CA VAL A 39 3.54 4.70 -4.03
C VAL A 39 4.37 5.38 -5.11
N GLY A 40 3.98 6.58 -5.57
CA GLY A 40 4.76 7.36 -6.52
C GLY A 40 6.21 7.66 -6.09
N GLU A 41 6.50 7.66 -4.79
CA GLU A 41 7.85 7.89 -4.25
C GLU A 41 8.78 6.66 -4.36
N VAL A 42 8.20 5.48 -4.53
CA VAL A 42 8.93 4.20 -4.60
C VAL A 42 8.66 3.43 -5.90
N ALA A 43 7.74 3.91 -6.73
CA ALA A 43 7.36 3.27 -7.97
C ALA A 43 8.53 3.24 -8.95
N GLU A 44 8.65 2.13 -9.67
CA GLU A 44 9.61 1.96 -10.76
C GLU A 44 8.88 1.81 -12.10
N THR A 45 9.63 1.48 -13.16
CA THR A 45 9.15 1.30 -14.54
C THR A 45 7.83 0.52 -14.63
N ALA A 46 7.68 -0.54 -13.83
CA ALA A 46 6.42 -1.23 -13.64
C ALA A 46 6.14 -1.40 -12.15
N THR A 47 4.91 -1.09 -11.74
CA THR A 47 4.46 -1.24 -10.36
C THR A 47 3.10 -1.90 -10.33
N TYR A 48 3.00 -3.02 -9.62
CA TYR A 48 1.76 -3.72 -9.36
C TYR A 48 1.23 -3.32 -7.98
N ILE A 49 -0.06 -2.95 -7.91
CA ILE A 49 -0.73 -2.56 -6.67
C ILE A 49 -2.00 -3.40 -6.52
N ARG A 50 -2.16 -4.04 -5.35
CA ARG A 50 -3.38 -4.76 -4.99
C ARG A 50 -3.94 -4.26 -3.68
N GLN A 51 -5.20 -3.82 -3.70
CA GLN A 51 -5.94 -3.45 -2.50
C GLN A 51 -6.64 -4.66 -1.87
N ARG A 52 -6.54 -4.81 -0.54
CA ARG A 52 -7.42 -5.63 0.31
C ARG A 52 -8.36 -4.74 1.09
N ARG A 53 -9.58 -5.20 1.38
CA ARG A 53 -10.61 -4.40 2.05
C ARG A 53 -10.58 -4.54 3.57
N GLU A 54 -10.31 -5.74 4.08
CA GLU A 54 -10.40 -6.06 5.51
C GLU A 54 -9.24 -7.00 5.91
N PRO A 55 -8.25 -6.51 6.68
CA PRO A 55 -7.99 -5.09 6.96
C PRO A 55 -7.69 -4.32 5.65
N LEU A 56 -7.94 -3.00 5.64
CA LEU A 56 -7.63 -2.18 4.48
C LEU A 56 -6.11 -2.11 4.30
N SER A 57 -5.61 -2.70 3.21
CA SER A 57 -4.18 -2.70 2.91
C SER A 57 -3.92 -2.63 1.41
N PHE A 58 -2.69 -2.26 1.06
CA PHE A 58 -2.19 -2.18 -0.31
C PHE A 58 -0.87 -2.92 -0.41
N GLU A 59 -0.86 -4.01 -1.16
CA GLU A 59 0.33 -4.78 -1.53
C GLU A 59 0.95 -4.12 -2.78
N VAL A 60 2.24 -3.78 -2.72
CA VAL A 60 2.96 -3.04 -3.75
C VAL A 60 4.22 -3.82 -4.13
N LEU A 61 4.35 -4.13 -5.42
CA LEU A 61 5.50 -4.80 -6.00
C LEU A 61 6.04 -3.95 -7.15
N THR A 62 7.34 -3.67 -7.12
CA THR A 62 8.05 -3.01 -8.23
C THR A 62 8.75 -4.05 -9.11
N GLY A 63 9.00 -3.67 -10.35
CA GLY A 63 9.60 -4.56 -11.32
C GLY A 63 9.65 -3.95 -12.72
N VAL A 64 9.70 -4.84 -13.71
CA VAL A 64 9.70 -4.50 -15.14
C VAL A 64 8.63 -5.30 -15.88
N VAL A 65 8.07 -4.72 -16.94
CA VAL A 65 7.28 -5.49 -17.91
C VAL A 65 8.25 -6.08 -18.93
N SER A 66 8.42 -7.41 -18.89
CA SER A 66 9.14 -8.15 -19.95
C SER A 66 8.23 -8.31 -21.18
N SER A 67 8.67 -9.05 -22.21
CA SER A 67 7.89 -9.22 -23.45
C SER A 67 6.44 -9.64 -23.21
N ASP A 68 6.17 -10.47 -22.18
CA ASP A 68 4.86 -11.11 -22.01
C ASP A 68 4.31 -11.10 -20.57
N HIS A 69 5.10 -10.70 -19.56
CA HIS A 69 4.66 -10.71 -18.15
C HIS A 69 5.44 -9.72 -17.27
N PHE A 70 4.82 -9.35 -16.14
CA PHE A 70 5.47 -8.57 -15.08
C PHE A 70 6.49 -9.45 -14.35
N ALA A 71 7.74 -8.96 -14.25
CA ALA A 71 8.82 -9.57 -13.49
C ALA A 71 9.15 -8.66 -12.31
N SER A 72 8.82 -9.10 -11.09
CA SER A 72 9.09 -8.34 -9.87
C SER A 72 10.57 -8.37 -9.49
N HIS A 73 11.07 -7.33 -8.83
CA HIS A 73 12.38 -7.34 -8.19
C HIS A 73 12.45 -8.18 -6.91
N GLY A 74 11.32 -8.72 -6.44
CA GLY A 74 11.27 -9.66 -5.32
C GLY A 74 11.05 -9.04 -3.94
N HIS A 75 10.84 -7.72 -3.85
CA HIS A 75 10.55 -7.03 -2.60
C HIS A 75 9.08 -6.60 -2.53
N LEU A 76 8.37 -7.01 -1.49
CA LEU A 76 6.97 -6.65 -1.25
C LEU A 76 6.88 -5.54 -0.21
N LEU A 77 6.22 -4.44 -0.58
CA LEU A 77 5.78 -3.40 0.35
C LEU A 77 4.30 -3.61 0.67
N ILE A 78 3.93 -3.61 1.96
CA ILE A 78 2.54 -3.67 2.41
C ILE A 78 2.22 -2.40 3.18
N LEU A 79 1.36 -1.56 2.61
CA LEU A 79 0.82 -0.37 3.28
C LEU A 79 -0.49 -0.77 3.98
N ARG A 80 -0.48 -0.87 5.32
CA ARG A 80 -1.67 -1.19 6.12
C ARG A 80 -2.29 0.10 6.64
N ILE A 81 -3.58 0.28 6.41
CA ILE A 81 -4.32 1.43 6.95
C ILE A 81 -4.88 1.03 8.31
N VAL A 82 -4.49 1.76 9.35
CA VAL A 82 -4.98 1.57 10.71
C VAL A 82 -5.86 2.73 11.13
N GLY A 83 -6.83 2.48 12.03
CA GLY A 83 -7.77 3.51 12.47
C GLY A 83 -8.74 3.99 11.38
N TYR A 84 -8.97 3.15 10.37
CA TYR A 84 -10.03 3.30 9.38
C TYR A 84 -11.03 2.15 9.54
N ASP A 85 -12.26 2.48 9.91
CA ASP A 85 -13.35 1.53 9.96
C ASP A 85 -14.17 1.66 8.66
N PRO A 86 -14.21 0.63 7.80
CA PRO A 86 -15.04 0.69 6.61
C PRO A 86 -16.52 0.82 7.03
N PRO A 87 -17.33 1.62 6.32
CA PRO A 87 -18.75 1.67 6.58
C PRO A 87 -19.36 0.28 6.42
N LEU A 88 -20.20 -0.13 7.37
CA LEU A 88 -20.98 -1.36 7.29
C LEU A 88 -21.89 -1.26 6.06
N ASN A 89 -21.73 -2.19 5.12
CA ASN A 89 -22.61 -2.30 3.95
C ASN A 89 -24.01 -2.76 4.33
#